data_AF-A0AA97F9R5-F1
#
_entry.id   AF-A0AA97F9R5-F1
#
_cell.length_a   1.000
_cell.length_b   1.000
_cell.length_c   1.000
_cell.angle_alpha   90.00
_cell.angle_beta   90.00
_cell.angle_gamma   90.00
#
_symmetry.space_group_name_H-M   'P 1'
#
loop_
_entity.id
_entity.type
_entity.pdbx_description
1 polymer ?
#
loop_
_entity_poly.entity_id
_entity_poly.type
_entity_poly.pdbx_seq_one_letter_code
_entity_poly.pdbx_strand_id
1 'polypeptide(L)'
;MQASTPAMSAFAGGPVLALGLMGSGMISAAAAGRFWVGVLLALLTGAGLTLFAYALAMPALPHPLSIGLAFLIASVSFAARGTLFARSALGRGWLIAAFVVAGEAAILATAAAQPGALPDWLLVLLPAQWANMAIQASLTGAGTFAASAALIALGGTAAATMLVAWLWPRRWPYIVMFTVWLALSALVYHWPGPLLPHTDLAIAAAPNGQIISAYGPV
;
A
#
# COMPACT_ATOMS: atom_id res chain seq x y z
N MET A 1 -5.72 35.09 2.72
CA MET A 1 -6.44 33.81 2.92
C MET A 1 -6.82 33.25 1.57
N GLN A 2 -5.98 32.40 0.98
CA GLN A 2 -6.31 31.59 -0.20
C GLN A 2 -5.76 30.19 0.06
N ALA A 3 -6.62 29.20 -0.15
CA ALA A 3 -6.59 27.89 0.47
C ALA A 3 -5.47 26.98 -0.08
N SER A 4 -4.78 26.33 0.85
CA SER A 4 -3.78 25.27 0.69
C SER A 4 -4.38 23.91 0.27
N THR A 5 -5.35 23.90 -0.65
CA THR A 5 -6.17 22.73 -1.01
C THR A 5 -5.54 21.68 -1.95
N PRO A 6 -4.64 21.97 -2.90
CA PRO A 6 -4.16 20.94 -3.83
C PRO A 6 -3.16 19.95 -3.21
N ALA A 7 -2.42 20.36 -2.17
CA ALA A 7 -1.43 19.51 -1.53
C ALA A 7 -2.05 18.49 -0.55
N MET A 8 -3.16 18.86 0.12
CA MET A 8 -3.84 17.96 1.06
C MET A 8 -4.61 16.82 0.37
N SER A 9 -5.18 17.05 -0.82
CA SER A 9 -5.92 16.02 -1.55
C SER A 9 -5.02 14.94 -2.14
N ALA A 10 -3.86 15.32 -2.67
CA ALA A 10 -2.83 14.36 -3.11
C ALA A 10 -2.36 13.50 -1.92
N PHE A 11 -2.24 14.08 -0.73
CA PHE A 11 -1.80 13.39 0.48
C PHE A 11 -2.77 12.32 0.99
N ALA A 12 -4.09 12.53 0.82
CA ALA A 12 -5.11 11.56 1.18
C ALA A 12 -5.40 10.52 0.07
N GLY A 13 -5.02 10.79 -1.17
CA GLY A 13 -5.32 9.92 -2.32
C GLY A 13 -4.65 8.54 -2.24
N GLY A 14 -3.39 8.49 -1.83
CA GLY A 14 -2.62 7.25 -1.70
C GLY A 14 -3.25 6.20 -0.77
N PRO A 15 -3.54 6.55 0.51
CA PRO A 15 -4.16 5.60 1.44
C PRO A 15 -5.55 5.14 1.00
N VAL A 16 -6.37 6.05 0.45
CA VAL A 16 -7.72 5.71 -0.05
C VAL A 16 -7.65 4.73 -1.22
N LEU A 17 -6.75 4.99 -2.19
CA LEU A 17 -6.54 4.08 -3.32
C LEU A 17 -5.98 2.72 -2.84
N ALA A 18 -4.98 2.73 -1.97
CA ALA A 18 -4.38 1.51 -1.43
C ALA A 18 -5.40 0.63 -0.71
N LEU A 19 -6.21 1.21 0.19
CA LEU A 19 -7.27 0.51 0.90
C LEU A 19 -8.41 0.07 -0.02
N GLY A 20 -8.76 0.88 -1.02
CA GLY A 20 -9.74 0.52 -2.04
C GLY A 20 -9.30 -0.72 -2.84
N LEU A 21 -8.06 -0.74 -3.33
CA LEU A 21 -7.45 -1.88 -4.01
C LEU A 21 -7.35 -3.11 -3.11
N MET A 22 -6.93 -2.91 -1.85
CA MET A 22 -6.82 -3.98 -0.86
C MET A 22 -8.17 -4.62 -0.57
N GLY A 23 -9.18 -3.81 -0.23
CA GLY A 23 -10.53 -4.25 0.08
C GLY A 23 -11.15 -5.00 -1.10
N SER A 24 -11.25 -4.34 -2.25
CA SER A 24 -11.83 -4.95 -3.45
C SER A 24 -11.06 -6.21 -3.89
N GLY A 25 -9.73 -6.19 -3.89
CA GLY A 25 -8.90 -7.32 -4.32
C GLY A 25 -8.94 -8.51 -3.36
N MET A 26 -8.71 -8.28 -2.06
CA MET A 26 -8.69 -9.35 -1.07
C MET A 26 -10.08 -9.92 -0.82
N ILE A 27 -11.09 -9.08 -0.61
CA ILE A 27 -12.44 -9.55 -0.24
C ILE A 27 -13.06 -10.29 -1.42
N SER A 28 -12.96 -9.77 -2.63
CA SER A 28 -13.57 -10.44 -3.79
C SER A 28 -12.82 -11.71 -4.21
N ALA A 29 -11.48 -11.75 -4.15
CA ALA A 29 -10.74 -13.00 -4.35
C ALA A 29 -11.10 -14.05 -3.30
N ALA A 30 -11.27 -13.62 -2.04
CA ALA A 30 -11.63 -14.50 -0.94
C ALA A 30 -13.07 -15.02 -1.03
N ALA A 31 -14.01 -14.17 -1.46
CA ALA A 31 -15.41 -14.52 -1.64
C ALA A 31 -15.64 -15.41 -2.88
N ALA A 32 -15.00 -15.08 -4.00
CA ALA A 32 -15.16 -15.82 -5.25
C ALA A 32 -14.30 -17.09 -5.34
N GLY A 33 -13.28 -17.22 -4.48
CA GLY A 33 -12.29 -18.31 -4.53
C GLY A 33 -11.41 -18.29 -5.79
N ARG A 34 -11.39 -17.16 -6.52
CA ARG A 34 -10.73 -17.02 -7.84
C ARG A 34 -9.81 -15.81 -7.83
N PHE A 35 -8.53 -16.04 -8.09
CA PHE A 35 -7.49 -15.00 -8.14
C PHE A 35 -7.83 -13.87 -9.11
N TRP A 36 -8.17 -14.22 -10.35
CA TRP A 36 -8.42 -13.25 -11.41
C TRP A 36 -9.62 -12.33 -11.12
N VAL A 37 -10.63 -12.80 -10.37
CA VAL A 37 -11.76 -11.96 -9.95
C VAL A 37 -11.29 -10.83 -9.03
N GLY A 38 -10.42 -11.16 -8.07
CA GLY A 38 -9.79 -10.18 -7.19
C GLY A 38 -8.98 -9.14 -7.94
N VAL A 39 -8.12 -9.58 -8.86
CA VAL A 39 -7.28 -8.68 -9.66
C VAL A 39 -8.15 -7.74 -10.50
N LEU A 40 -9.17 -8.26 -11.18
CA LEU A 40 -10.06 -7.46 -12.03
C LEU A 40 -10.80 -6.41 -11.20
N LEU A 41 -11.42 -6.81 -10.09
CA LEU A 41 -12.19 -5.87 -9.25
C LEU A 41 -11.29 -4.85 -8.56
N ALA A 42 -10.06 -5.21 -8.19
CA ALA A 42 -9.09 -4.24 -7.69
C ALA A 42 -8.73 -3.21 -8.76
N LEU A 43 -8.38 -3.64 -9.97
CA LEU A 43 -8.07 -2.72 -11.07
C LEU A 43 -9.25 -1.82 -11.42
N LEU A 44 -10.47 -2.35 -11.49
CA LEU A 44 -11.68 -1.57 -11.70
C LEU A 44 -11.92 -0.55 -10.57
N THR A 45 -11.64 -0.93 -9.32
CA THR A 45 -11.73 -0.01 -8.18
C THR A 45 -10.70 1.12 -8.29
N GLY A 46 -9.44 0.80 -8.61
CA GLY A 46 -8.40 1.79 -8.81
C GLY A 46 -8.72 2.75 -9.96
N ALA A 47 -9.17 2.22 -11.10
CA ALA A 47 -9.59 3.01 -12.24
C ALA A 47 -10.82 3.88 -11.91
N GLY A 48 -11.84 3.31 -11.25
CA GLY A 48 -13.04 4.01 -10.84
C GLY A 48 -12.77 5.16 -9.86
N LEU A 49 -11.95 4.93 -8.84
CA LEU A 49 -11.55 5.97 -7.90
C LEU A 49 -10.73 7.08 -8.57
N THR A 50 -9.87 6.71 -9.52
CA THR A 50 -9.10 7.68 -10.31
C THR A 50 -10.03 8.53 -11.19
N LEU A 51 -10.99 7.90 -11.89
CA LEU A 51 -11.99 8.60 -12.70
C LEU A 51 -12.90 9.50 -11.84
N PHE A 52 -13.25 9.05 -10.64
CA PHE A 52 -14.01 9.85 -9.69
C PHE A 52 -13.22 11.08 -9.22
N ALA A 53 -11.91 10.94 -8.96
CA ALA A 53 -11.05 12.07 -8.65
C ALA A 53 -10.97 13.08 -9.80
N TYR A 54 -10.90 12.60 -11.05
CA TYR A 54 -10.98 13.46 -12.24
C TYR A 54 -12.32 14.20 -12.34
N ALA A 55 -13.44 13.53 -12.05
CA ALA A 55 -14.76 14.16 -12.04
C ALA A 55 -14.88 15.26 -10.97
N LEU A 56 -14.09 15.17 -9.89
CA LEU A 56 -13.96 16.19 -8.85
C LEU A 56 -12.95 17.30 -9.19
N ALA A 57 -12.52 17.39 -10.45
CA ALA A 57 -11.54 18.37 -10.95
C ALA A 57 -10.18 18.32 -10.24
N MET A 58 -9.77 17.15 -9.72
CA MET A 58 -8.41 16.96 -9.25
C MET A 58 -7.42 16.97 -10.44
N PRO A 59 -6.19 17.50 -10.23
CA PRO A 59 -5.20 17.61 -11.30
C PRO A 59 -4.84 16.24 -11.88
N ALA A 60 -4.46 16.24 -13.15
CA ALA A 60 -4.11 15.03 -13.86
C ALA A 60 -2.88 14.33 -13.25
N LEU A 61 -2.90 13.00 -13.36
CA LEU A 61 -1.84 12.14 -12.86
C LEU A 61 -0.51 12.48 -13.53
N PRO A 62 0.55 12.78 -12.77
CA PRO A 62 1.86 13.11 -13.34
C PRO A 62 2.44 11.96 -14.17
N HIS A 63 2.26 10.71 -13.71
CA HIS A 63 2.82 9.51 -14.34
C HIS A 63 1.76 8.39 -14.48
N PRO A 64 0.94 8.39 -15.55
CA PRO A 64 -0.17 7.44 -15.71
C PRO A 64 0.29 5.98 -15.87
N LEU A 65 1.42 5.74 -16.54
CA LEU A 65 1.99 4.39 -16.66
C LEU A 65 2.49 3.86 -15.31
N SER A 66 3.09 4.75 -14.53
CA SER A 66 3.69 4.42 -13.25
C SER A 66 2.63 4.05 -12.20
N ILE A 67 1.52 4.80 -12.15
CA ILE A 67 0.40 4.46 -11.27
C ILE A 67 -0.30 3.17 -11.74
N GLY A 68 -0.41 2.95 -13.06
CA GLY A 68 -0.92 1.69 -13.61
C GLY A 68 -0.12 0.48 -13.15
N LEU A 69 1.22 0.59 -13.14
CA LEU A 69 2.10 -0.46 -12.63
C LEU A 69 1.90 -0.68 -11.12
N ALA A 70 1.79 0.41 -10.33
CA ALA A 70 1.52 0.33 -8.89
C ALA A 70 0.20 -0.42 -8.63
N PHE A 71 -0.85 -0.06 -9.36
CA PHE A 71 -2.17 -0.68 -9.26
C PHE A 71 -2.12 -2.16 -9.63
N LEU A 72 -1.42 -2.53 -10.69
CA LEU A 72 -1.28 -3.93 -11.11
C LEU A 72 -0.60 -4.76 -10.03
N ILE A 73 0.56 -4.32 -9.54
CA ILE A 73 1.34 -5.06 -8.53
C ILE A 73 0.57 -5.16 -7.21
N ALA A 74 -0.03 -4.06 -6.76
CA ALA A 74 -0.86 -4.05 -5.55
C ALA A 74 -2.08 -4.99 -5.70
N SER A 75 -2.79 -4.94 -6.83
CA SER A 75 -3.95 -5.79 -7.12
C SER A 75 -3.59 -7.27 -7.09
N VAL A 76 -2.47 -7.65 -7.72
CA VAL A 76 -1.94 -9.02 -7.69
C VAL A 76 -1.60 -9.44 -6.25
N SER A 77 -0.93 -8.60 -5.48
CA SER A 77 -0.57 -8.89 -4.08
C SER A 77 -1.79 -9.10 -3.18
N PHE A 78 -2.78 -8.21 -3.28
CA PHE A 78 -4.02 -8.28 -2.52
C PHE A 78 -4.89 -9.47 -2.94
N ALA A 79 -5.08 -9.69 -4.24
CA ALA A 79 -5.81 -10.86 -4.73
C ALA A 79 -5.14 -12.18 -4.31
N ALA A 80 -3.80 -12.24 -4.33
CA ALA A 80 -3.07 -13.41 -3.86
C ALA A 80 -3.41 -13.74 -2.38
N ARG A 81 -3.37 -12.75 -1.49
CA ARG A 81 -3.76 -12.92 -0.08
C ARG A 81 -5.22 -13.36 0.07
N GLY A 82 -6.14 -12.73 -0.68
CA GLY A 82 -7.55 -13.12 -0.68
C GLY A 82 -7.76 -14.58 -1.09
N THR A 83 -7.07 -15.05 -2.13
CA THR A 83 -7.18 -16.46 -2.53
C THR A 83 -6.62 -17.44 -1.51
N LEU A 84 -5.57 -17.06 -0.78
CA LEU A 84 -5.07 -17.88 0.31
C LEU A 84 -6.14 -18.02 1.40
N PHE A 85 -6.83 -16.93 1.75
CA PHE A 85 -7.93 -16.97 2.72
C PHE A 85 -9.11 -17.82 2.25
N ALA A 86 -9.46 -17.78 0.96
CA ALA A 86 -10.48 -18.67 0.40
C ALA A 86 -10.15 -20.15 0.63
N ARG A 87 -8.86 -20.52 0.49
CA ARG A 87 -8.40 -21.90 0.66
C ARG A 87 -8.27 -22.31 2.13
N SER A 88 -7.86 -21.39 3.00
CA SER A 88 -7.55 -21.72 4.40
C SER A 88 -8.75 -21.75 5.35
N ALA A 89 -9.89 -21.18 4.96
CA ALA A 89 -10.97 -20.85 5.92
C ALA A 89 -12.35 -21.44 5.60
N LEU A 90 -12.44 -22.61 4.96
CA LEU A 90 -13.68 -23.39 4.76
C LEU A 90 -14.92 -22.54 4.38
N GLY A 91 -14.76 -21.63 3.41
CA GLY A 91 -15.85 -20.76 2.92
C GLY A 91 -16.01 -19.41 3.66
N ARG A 92 -15.28 -19.18 4.75
CA ARG A 92 -15.28 -17.92 5.53
C ARG A 92 -14.09 -17.02 5.24
N GLY A 93 -13.33 -17.30 4.18
CA GLY A 93 -12.12 -16.53 3.82
C GLY A 93 -12.38 -15.03 3.64
N TRP A 94 -13.57 -14.66 3.16
CA TRP A 94 -13.96 -13.26 2.97
C TRP A 94 -14.09 -12.49 4.30
N LEU A 95 -14.46 -13.16 5.41
CA LEU A 95 -14.50 -12.53 6.74
C LEU A 95 -13.08 -12.19 7.22
N ILE A 96 -12.13 -13.10 7.02
CA ILE A 96 -10.72 -12.84 7.32
C ILE A 96 -10.22 -11.66 6.49
N ALA A 97 -10.52 -11.63 5.19
CA ALA A 97 -10.18 -10.50 4.33
C ALA A 97 -10.75 -9.18 4.87
N ALA A 98 -12.04 -9.16 5.25
CA ALA A 98 -12.68 -7.97 5.79
C ALA A 98 -12.04 -7.47 7.09
N PHE A 99 -11.73 -8.37 8.04
CA PHE A 99 -11.06 -8.00 9.28
C PHE A 99 -9.64 -7.48 9.05
N VAL A 100 -8.88 -8.09 8.14
CA VAL A 100 -7.53 -7.63 7.80
C VAL A 100 -7.57 -6.24 7.16
N VAL A 101 -8.48 -6.02 6.20
CA VAL A 101 -8.68 -4.71 5.56
C VAL A 101 -9.11 -3.66 6.57
N ALA A 102 -10.06 -3.97 7.45
CA ALA A 102 -10.49 -3.05 8.50
C ALA A 102 -9.37 -2.73 9.50
N GLY A 103 -8.55 -3.72 9.87
CA GLY A 103 -7.40 -3.53 10.75
C GLY A 103 -6.34 -2.63 10.13
N GLU A 104 -5.94 -2.87 8.88
CA GLU A 104 -4.99 -2.00 8.18
C GLU A 104 -5.56 -0.60 7.96
N ALA A 105 -6.86 -0.48 7.63
CA ALA A 105 -7.53 0.80 7.52
C ALA A 105 -7.49 1.59 8.84
N ALA A 106 -7.74 0.92 9.97
CA ALA A 106 -7.68 1.56 11.28
C ALA A 106 -6.25 2.04 11.62
N ILE A 107 -5.22 1.24 11.34
CA ILE A 107 -3.82 1.62 11.57
C ILE A 107 -3.45 2.82 10.69
N LEU A 108 -3.77 2.77 9.39
CA LEU A 108 -3.49 3.88 8.47
C LEU A 108 -4.28 5.15 8.80
N ALA A 109 -5.55 5.03 9.19
CA ALA A 109 -6.35 6.16 9.65
C ALA A 109 -5.76 6.78 10.91
N THR A 110 -5.28 5.96 11.85
CA THR A 110 -4.59 6.43 13.06
C THR A 110 -3.30 7.17 12.70
N ALA A 111 -2.48 6.60 11.81
CA ALA A 111 -1.24 7.23 11.35
C ALA A 111 -1.50 8.57 10.62
N ALA A 112 -2.61 8.67 9.87
CA ALA A 112 -3.01 9.89 9.18
C ALA A 112 -3.58 10.95 10.14
N ALA A 113 -4.38 10.54 11.13
CA ALA A 113 -4.98 11.45 12.10
C ALA A 113 -3.98 11.96 13.14
N GLN A 114 -3.01 11.12 13.52
CA GLN A 114 -2.00 11.42 14.52
C GLN A 114 -0.61 10.98 14.02
N PRO A 115 0.06 11.79 13.18
CA PRO A 115 1.40 11.51 12.72
C PRO A 115 2.37 11.30 13.89
N GLY A 116 3.14 10.21 13.88
CA GLY A 116 4.09 9.85 14.94
C GLY A 116 3.50 9.10 16.14
N ALA A 117 2.18 8.89 16.21
CA ALA A 117 1.56 8.10 17.28
C ALA A 117 1.84 6.59 17.16
N LEU A 118 2.18 6.12 15.96
CA LEU A 118 2.52 4.73 15.68
C LEU A 118 3.98 4.62 15.26
N PRO A 119 4.69 3.57 15.68
CA PRO A 119 6.08 3.41 15.32
C PRO A 119 6.24 2.98 13.86
N ASP A 120 7.28 3.49 13.19
CA ASP A 120 7.51 3.22 11.76
C ASP A 120 7.69 1.73 11.45
N TRP A 121 8.29 0.97 12.39
CA TRP A 121 8.44 -0.49 12.24
C TRP A 121 7.09 -1.19 12.11
N LEU A 122 6.02 -0.64 12.69
CA LEU A 122 4.68 -1.20 12.52
C LEU A 122 4.16 -0.88 11.11
N LEU A 123 4.31 0.35 10.64
CA LEU A 123 3.81 0.78 9.33
C LEU A 123 4.46 0.00 8.17
N VAL A 124 5.74 -0.32 8.27
CA VAL A 124 6.45 -1.13 7.25
C VAL A 124 6.05 -2.60 7.24
N LEU A 125 5.29 -3.08 8.22
CA LEU A 125 4.71 -4.42 8.18
C LEU A 125 3.41 -4.47 7.35
N LEU A 126 2.78 -3.32 7.08
CA LEU A 126 1.47 -3.23 6.43
C LEU A 126 1.57 -3.24 4.91
N PRO A 127 1.00 -4.24 4.23
CA PRO A 127 0.90 -4.25 2.78
C PRO A 127 0.12 -3.07 2.18
N ALA A 128 -0.92 -2.57 2.86
CA ALA A 128 -1.63 -1.37 2.44
C ALA A 128 -0.71 -0.15 2.46
N GLN A 129 0.23 -0.08 3.42
CA GLN A 129 1.21 1.00 3.46
C GLN A 129 2.21 0.91 2.31
N TRP A 130 2.66 -0.30 1.92
CA TRP A 130 3.52 -0.46 0.76
C TRP A 130 2.84 0.00 -0.54
N ALA A 131 1.56 -0.36 -0.71
CA ALA A 131 0.76 0.10 -1.84
C ALA A 131 0.59 1.63 -1.80
N ASN A 132 0.32 2.20 -0.62
CA ASN A 132 0.23 3.64 -0.42
C ASN A 132 1.53 4.35 -0.84
N MET A 133 2.70 3.87 -0.40
CA MET A 133 4.00 4.45 -0.79
C MET A 133 4.21 4.45 -2.32
N ALA A 134 3.92 3.32 -2.97
CA ALA A 134 4.07 3.17 -4.42
C ALA A 134 3.11 4.07 -5.21
N ILE A 135 1.86 4.16 -4.78
CA ILE A 135 0.85 5.01 -5.39
C ILE A 135 1.19 6.49 -5.17
N GLN A 136 1.55 6.86 -3.93
CA GLN A 136 1.91 8.25 -3.63
C GLN A 136 3.11 8.74 -4.41
N ALA A 137 4.14 7.92 -4.57
CA ALA A 137 5.30 8.28 -5.38
C ALA A 137 4.90 8.62 -6.83
N SER A 138 3.88 7.95 -7.38
CA SER A 138 3.32 8.32 -8.69
C SER A 138 2.47 9.60 -8.66
N LEU A 139 1.65 9.78 -7.63
CA LEU A 139 0.78 10.95 -7.47
C LEU A 139 1.58 12.25 -7.26
N THR A 140 2.74 12.17 -6.62
CA THR A 140 3.60 13.34 -6.34
C THR A 140 4.64 13.63 -7.42
N GLY A 141 4.70 12.81 -8.47
CA GLY A 141 5.60 13.06 -9.62
C GLY A 141 6.99 12.41 -9.54
N ALA A 142 7.33 11.70 -8.46
CA ALA A 142 8.58 10.94 -8.35
C ALA A 142 8.57 9.64 -9.18
N GLY A 143 7.38 9.11 -9.46
CA GLY A 143 7.18 7.81 -10.08
C GLY A 143 7.28 6.65 -9.05
N THR A 144 6.56 5.57 -9.30
CA THR A 144 6.44 4.37 -8.46
C THR A 144 7.79 3.72 -8.21
N PHE A 145 8.73 3.80 -9.16
CA PHE A 145 10.08 3.24 -8.98
C PHE A 145 10.87 3.94 -7.86
N ALA A 146 10.50 5.17 -7.48
CA ALA A 146 11.05 5.80 -6.29
C ALA A 146 10.68 5.03 -5.00
N ALA A 147 9.59 4.25 -5.02
CA ALA A 147 9.17 3.32 -3.98
C ALA A 147 9.44 1.85 -4.37
N SER A 148 10.58 1.59 -5.01
CA SER A 148 10.96 0.25 -5.51
C SER A 148 10.96 -0.82 -4.42
N ALA A 149 11.42 -0.52 -3.20
CA ALA A 149 11.38 -1.45 -2.07
C ALA A 149 9.94 -1.92 -1.77
N ALA A 150 8.97 -1.00 -1.82
CA ALA A 150 7.56 -1.31 -1.61
C ALA A 150 6.98 -2.16 -2.75
N LEU A 151 7.37 -1.91 -4.00
CA LEU A 151 6.98 -2.75 -5.14
C LEU A 151 7.55 -4.17 -5.03
N ILE A 152 8.83 -4.28 -4.67
CA ILE A 152 9.49 -5.57 -4.45
C ILE A 152 8.81 -6.29 -3.28
N ALA A 153 8.45 -5.57 -2.21
CA ALA A 153 7.72 -6.13 -1.08
C ALA A 153 6.35 -6.68 -1.49
N LEU A 154 5.55 -5.90 -2.24
CA LEU A 154 4.25 -6.34 -2.74
C LEU A 154 4.36 -7.55 -3.68
N GLY A 155 5.27 -7.50 -4.65
CA GLY A 155 5.47 -8.56 -5.63
C GLY A 155 6.05 -9.83 -5.01
N GLY A 156 7.07 -9.72 -4.17
CA GLY A 156 7.71 -10.83 -3.48
C GLY A 156 6.75 -11.53 -2.51
N THR A 157 5.98 -10.75 -1.73
CA THR A 157 4.94 -11.34 -0.87
C THR A 157 3.80 -11.96 -1.66
N ALA A 158 3.42 -11.40 -2.82
CA ALA A 158 2.43 -12.02 -3.72
C ALA A 158 2.91 -13.39 -4.21
N ALA A 159 4.16 -13.48 -4.67
CA ALA A 159 4.76 -14.72 -5.17
C ALA A 159 4.84 -15.78 -4.06
N ALA A 160 5.28 -15.40 -2.85
CA ALA A 160 5.32 -16.32 -1.72
C ALA A 160 3.92 -16.76 -1.29
N THR A 161 2.93 -15.87 -1.31
CA THR A 161 1.53 -16.19 -1.01
C THR A 161 0.93 -17.16 -2.04
N MET A 162 1.22 -16.95 -3.33
CA MET A 162 0.82 -17.85 -4.41
C MET A 162 1.49 -19.22 -4.27
N LEU A 163 2.75 -19.28 -3.84
CA LEU A 163 3.44 -20.53 -3.54
C LEU A 163 2.71 -21.31 -2.43
N VAL A 164 2.29 -20.64 -1.35
CA VAL A 164 1.47 -21.26 -0.30
C VAL A 164 0.15 -21.77 -0.86
N ALA A 165 -0.55 -20.94 -1.65
CA ALA A 165 -1.81 -21.33 -2.26
C ALA A 165 -1.62 -22.57 -3.14
N TRP A 166 -0.59 -22.60 -3.99
CA TRP A 166 -0.32 -23.69 -4.93
C TRP A 166 0.08 -25.00 -4.24
N LEU A 167 0.88 -24.94 -3.18
CA LEU A 167 1.34 -26.11 -2.43
C LEU A 167 0.40 -26.56 -1.31
N TRP A 168 -0.80 -25.98 -1.22
CA TRP A 168 -1.82 -26.35 -0.25
C TRP A 168 -2.16 -27.85 -0.34
N PRO A 169 -2.28 -28.60 0.79
CA PRO A 169 -2.34 -28.14 2.18
C PRO A 169 -1.00 -28.23 2.95
N ARG A 170 0.15 -28.25 2.25
CA ARG A 170 1.46 -28.31 2.93
C ARG A 170 1.64 -27.06 3.80
N ARG A 171 2.12 -27.25 5.04
CA ARG A 171 2.25 -26.16 6.03
C ARG A 171 3.58 -25.41 5.97
N TRP A 172 4.67 -26.06 5.53
CA TRP A 172 5.98 -25.43 5.44
C TRP A 172 6.05 -24.16 4.56
N PRO A 173 5.26 -24.00 3.46
CA PRO A 173 5.27 -22.78 2.68
C PRO A 173 4.88 -21.53 3.48
N TYR A 174 4.12 -21.68 4.57
CA TYR A 174 3.81 -20.55 5.46
C TYR A 174 5.06 -19.97 6.12
N ILE A 175 6.05 -20.81 6.46
CA ILE A 175 7.33 -20.36 7.00
C ILE A 175 8.04 -19.51 5.95
N VAL A 176 8.06 -19.94 4.69
CA VAL A 176 8.63 -19.15 3.59
C VAL A 176 7.89 -17.84 3.43
N MET A 177 6.56 -17.85 3.37
CA MET A 177 5.74 -16.65 3.23
C MET A 177 6.00 -15.64 4.35
N PHE A 178 6.05 -16.10 5.60
CA PHE A 178 6.29 -15.24 6.75
C PHE A 178 7.70 -14.67 6.77
N THR A 179 8.72 -15.49 6.48
CA THR A 179 10.12 -15.05 6.38
C THR A 179 10.29 -14.04 5.24
N VAL A 180 9.70 -14.29 4.07
CA VAL A 180 9.71 -13.35 2.94
C VAL A 180 9.03 -12.04 3.32
N TRP A 181 7.88 -12.09 4.00
CA TRP A 181 7.18 -10.89 4.46
C TRP A 181 8.03 -10.08 5.46
N LEU A 182 8.65 -10.72 6.46
CA LEU A 182 9.54 -10.03 7.41
C LEU A 182 10.78 -9.45 6.73
N ALA A 183 11.45 -10.21 5.87
CA ALA A 183 12.65 -9.76 5.16
C ALA A 183 12.34 -8.57 4.23
N LEU A 184 11.20 -8.61 3.53
CA LEU A 184 10.75 -7.51 2.68
C LEU A 184 10.25 -6.31 3.49
N SER A 185 9.69 -6.52 4.68
CA SER A 185 9.38 -5.42 5.61
C SER A 185 10.65 -4.72 6.07
N ALA A 186 11.70 -5.48 6.40
CA ALA A 186 13.01 -4.92 6.74
C ALA A 186 13.64 -4.17 5.55
N LEU A 187 13.48 -4.68 4.33
CA LEU A 187 13.90 -3.96 3.12
C LEU A 187 13.20 -2.60 3.00
N VAL A 188 11.88 -2.56 3.17
CA VAL A 188 11.09 -1.31 3.13
C VAL A 188 11.49 -0.37 4.27
N TYR A 189 11.81 -0.90 5.44
CA TYR A 189 12.27 -0.13 6.60
C TYR A 189 13.61 0.57 6.35
N HIS A 190 14.56 -0.12 5.73
CA HIS A 190 15.89 0.43 5.43
C HIS A 190 15.94 1.28 4.15
N TRP A 191 15.02 1.04 3.22
CA TRP A 191 14.95 1.75 1.94
C TRP A 191 13.53 2.29 1.70
N PRO A 192 13.04 3.19 2.58
CA PRO A 192 11.74 3.80 2.39
C PRO A 192 11.75 4.62 1.10
N GLY A 193 10.63 4.61 0.37
CA GLY A 193 10.42 5.50 -0.78
C GLY A 193 10.50 6.98 -0.36
N PRO A 194 10.50 7.92 -1.33
CA PRO A 194 10.70 9.34 -1.05
C PRO A 194 9.76 9.84 0.06
N LEU A 195 10.36 10.51 1.05
CA LEU A 195 9.64 11.13 2.15
C LEU A 195 8.63 12.14 1.59
N LEU A 196 7.44 12.15 2.17
CA LEU A 196 6.41 13.08 1.77
C LEU A 196 6.89 14.54 2.00
N PRO A 197 6.51 15.53 1.16
CA PRO A 197 7.00 16.91 1.22
C PRO A 197 6.75 17.68 2.54
N HIS A 198 6.11 17.06 3.53
CA HIS A 198 5.89 17.66 4.84
C HIS A 198 7.18 17.73 5.66
N THR A 199 8.14 16.83 5.41
CA THR A 199 9.46 16.90 6.04
C THR A 199 10.29 18.05 5.47
N ASP A 200 10.20 18.30 4.15
CA ASP A 200 10.90 19.42 3.51
C ASP A 200 10.36 20.79 3.96
N LEU A 201 9.05 20.91 4.21
CA LEU A 201 8.48 22.14 4.76
C LEU A 201 8.86 22.37 6.23
N ALA A 202 9.03 21.31 7.02
CA ALA A 202 9.53 21.42 8.39
C ALA A 202 11.04 21.75 8.45
N ILE A 203 11.83 21.21 7.51
CA ILE A 203 13.27 21.50 7.35
C ILE A 203 13.47 22.93 6.83
N ALA A 204 12.63 23.40 5.91
CA ALA A 204 12.66 24.77 5.40
C ALA A 204 12.14 25.81 6.41
N ALA A 205 11.28 25.41 7.36
CA ALA A 205 10.74 26.29 8.40
C ALA A 205 11.65 26.45 9.63
N ALA A 206 12.77 25.72 9.71
CA ALA A 206 13.78 25.95 10.76
C ALA A 206 14.45 27.32 10.54
N PRO A 207 14.39 28.27 11.49
CA PRO A 207 14.77 29.68 11.24
C PRO A 207 16.24 29.89 10.83
N ASN A 208 17.10 28.88 11.00
CA ASN A 208 18.56 29.04 10.95
C ASN A 208 19.27 28.06 10.01
N GLY A 209 18.57 27.33 9.12
CA GLY A 209 19.22 26.43 8.16
C GLY A 209 20.01 25.26 8.79
N GLN A 210 19.72 24.89 10.04
CA GLN A 210 20.30 23.70 10.66
C GLN A 210 19.56 22.45 10.17
N ILE A 211 20.27 21.58 9.47
CA ILE A 211 19.81 20.22 9.17
C ILE A 211 19.83 19.43 10.49
N ILE A 212 18.68 19.29 11.12
CA ILE A 212 18.50 18.32 12.21
C ILE A 212 17.97 17.05 11.57
N SER A 213 18.87 16.12 11.27
CA SER A 213 18.49 14.76 10.91
C SER A 213 17.82 14.10 12.11
N ALA A 214 16.71 13.39 11.89
CA ALA A 214 16.02 12.58 12.92
C ALA A 214 16.90 11.43 13.47
N TYR A 215 18.04 11.19 12.83
CA TYR A 215 19.18 10.45 13.35
C TYR A 215 20.25 11.49 13.70
N GLY A 216 20.73 11.52 14.94
CA GLY A 216 21.59 12.58 15.50
C GLY A 216 22.83 13.00 14.68
N PRO A 217 23.60 14.00 15.16
CA PRO A 217 24.59 14.70 14.35
C PRO A 217 25.69 13.78 13.80
N VAL A 218 26.08 14.02 12.54
CA VAL A 218 27.33 13.54 11.93
C VAL A 218 28.47 14.45 12.35
#